data_AF-A0A4Q2UBP9-F1
#
_entry.id   AF-A0A4Q2UBP9-F1
#
_cell.length_a   1.000
_cell.length_b   1.000
_cell.length_c   1.000
_cell.angle_alpha   90.00
_cell.angle_beta   90.00
_cell.angle_gamma   90.00
#
_symmetry.space_group_name_H-M   'P 1'
#
loop_
_entity.id
_entity.type
_entity.pdbx_description
1 polymer ?
#
loop_
_entity_poly.entity_id
_entity_poly.type
_entity_poly.pdbx_seq_one_letter_code
_entity_poly.pdbx_strand_id
1 'polypeptide(L)'
;MRFQGENCTLSFGLSLDKGLVRLSGTVWPLRQSTRSQPQQPVVRFHSLLPPDQLTALQTWLASESSTPLPFTDPIRYVRRLSSPAGNITQLELELSMEQVPVWWNWEIRFPLIVRLDIRQPEFVYLTRALQRDSWSVDLSW
;
A
#
# COMPACT_ATOMS: atom_id res chain seq x y z
N MET A 1 3.74 -7.75 4.11
CA MET A 1 2.39 -8.25 3.74
C MET A 1 2.26 -8.28 2.23
N ARG A 2 1.48 -9.22 1.67
CA ARG A 2 1.26 -9.39 0.22
C ARG A 2 -0.25 -9.48 -0.04
N PHE A 3 -0.71 -8.74 -1.03
CA PHE A 3 -2.10 -8.59 -1.42
C PHE A 3 -2.21 -8.76 -2.93
N GLN A 4 -3.23 -9.48 -3.37
CA GLN A 4 -3.50 -9.72 -4.78
C GLN A 4 -4.76 -8.96 -5.16
N GLY A 5 -4.63 -8.08 -6.14
CA GLY A 5 -5.74 -7.39 -6.79
C GLY A 5 -5.99 -7.95 -8.19
N GLU A 6 -6.97 -7.36 -8.87
CA GLU A 6 -7.42 -7.77 -10.20
C GLU A 6 -6.32 -7.67 -11.27
N ASN A 7 -5.57 -6.57 -11.28
CA ASN A 7 -4.57 -6.26 -12.32
C ASN A 7 -3.13 -6.25 -11.79
N CYS A 8 -2.93 -6.35 -10.47
CA CYS A 8 -1.62 -6.33 -9.86
C CYS A 8 -1.59 -7.03 -8.50
N THR A 9 -0.41 -7.49 -8.11
CA THR A 9 -0.09 -7.85 -6.73
C THR A 9 0.63 -6.67 -6.09
N LEU A 10 0.27 -6.29 -4.86
CA LEU A 10 1.01 -5.34 -4.03
C LEU A 10 1.58 -6.09 -2.83
N SER A 11 2.84 -5.86 -2.51
CA SER A 11 3.42 -6.25 -1.23
C SER A 11 4.01 -5.02 -0.61
N PHE A 12 3.82 -4.86 0.68
CA PHE A 12 4.44 -3.76 1.40
C PHE A 12 4.92 -4.20 2.78
N GLY A 13 5.87 -3.43 3.29
CA GLY A 13 6.42 -3.53 4.62
C GLY A 13 6.60 -2.14 5.20
N LEU A 14 6.63 -2.06 6.52
CA LEU A 14 6.90 -0.84 7.26
C LEU A 14 8.25 -1.03 7.93
N SER A 15 9.09 0.02 7.96
CA SER A 15 10.37 0.02 8.67
C SER A 15 10.64 1.37 9.30
N LEU A 16 11.50 1.44 10.32
CA LEU A 16 11.95 2.72 10.87
C LEU A 16 13.08 3.28 10.01
N ASP A 17 13.00 4.56 9.66
CA ASP A 17 14.04 5.30 8.95
C ASP A 17 14.19 6.67 9.61
N LYS A 18 15.31 6.88 10.32
CA LYS A 18 15.65 8.15 11.02
C LYS A 18 14.55 8.69 11.93
N GLY A 19 13.84 7.80 12.65
CA GLY A 19 12.75 8.18 13.56
C GLY A 19 11.39 8.40 12.87
N LEU A 20 11.30 8.16 11.57
CA LEU A 20 10.05 8.17 10.79
C LEU A 20 9.67 6.74 10.38
N VAL A 21 8.38 6.50 10.18
CA VAL A 21 7.90 5.23 9.63
C VAL A 21 8.00 5.29 8.11
N ARG A 22 8.71 4.35 7.52
CA ARG A 22 8.85 4.17 6.08
C ARG A 22 7.98 3.03 5.60
N LEU A 23 6.99 3.34 4.78
CA LEU A 23 6.21 2.36 4.03
C LEU A 23 6.93 2.04 2.72
N SER A 24 7.38 0.80 2.58
CA SER A 24 8.03 0.29 1.37
C SER A 24 7.10 -0.67 0.67
N GLY A 25 6.75 -0.38 -0.58
CA GLY A 25 5.83 -1.18 -1.36
C GLY A 25 6.45 -1.65 -2.66
N THR A 26 5.87 -2.71 -3.20
CA THR A 26 6.28 -3.34 -4.45
C THR A 26 5.02 -3.78 -5.17
N VAL A 27 4.77 -3.22 -6.34
CA VAL A 27 3.65 -3.57 -7.22
C VAL A 27 4.18 -4.43 -8.35
N TRP A 28 3.61 -5.62 -8.49
CA TRP A 28 3.81 -6.52 -9.63
C TRP A 28 2.54 -6.50 -10.46
N PRO A 29 2.57 -5.99 -11.69
CA PRO A 29 1.47 -6.16 -12.61
C PRO A 29 1.23 -7.65 -12.87
N LEU A 30 -0.03 -8.08 -12.89
CA LEU A 30 -0.39 -9.44 -13.30
C LEU A 30 -0.30 -9.49 -14.84
N ARG A 31 0.63 -10.30 -15.39
CA ARG A 31 0.76 -10.45 -16.85
C ARG A 31 -0.55 -10.98 -17.43
N GLN A 32 -1.02 -10.35 -18.52
CA GLN A 32 -1.73 -11.10 -19.55
C GLN A 32 -0.71 -11.99 -20.26
N SER A 33 -0.86 -13.30 -20.10
CA SER A 33 0.06 -14.30 -20.63
C SER A 33 0.18 -14.21 -22.15
N THR A 34 1.30 -13.67 -22.64
CA THR A 34 1.83 -14.04 -23.94
C THR A 34 3.33 -14.35 -23.82
N ARG A 35 3.69 -15.45 -24.48
CA ARG A 35 4.94 -16.23 -24.47
C ARG A 35 6.24 -15.45 -24.21
N SER A 36 7.07 -16.07 -23.37
CA SER A 36 8.53 -16.12 -23.49
C SER A 36 9.31 -14.80 -23.50
N GLN A 37 9.39 -14.05 -22.38
CA GLN A 37 10.47 -13.09 -22.13
C GLN A 37 10.49 -12.55 -20.66
N PRO A 38 11.60 -11.95 -20.19
CA PRO A 38 12.15 -12.06 -18.83
C PRO A 38 11.53 -11.06 -17.84
N GLN A 39 11.84 -11.23 -16.55
CA GLN A 39 11.46 -10.43 -15.36
C GLN A 39 10.23 -9.51 -15.49
N GLN A 40 9.16 -9.84 -14.77
CA GLN A 40 8.01 -8.95 -14.59
C GLN A 40 8.48 -7.59 -14.06
N PRO A 41 8.08 -6.46 -14.66
CA PRO A 41 8.45 -5.16 -14.15
C PRO A 41 7.84 -4.95 -12.78
N VAL A 42 8.62 -4.32 -11.92
CA VAL A 42 8.31 -4.18 -10.51
C VAL A 42 8.34 -2.69 -10.19
N VAL A 43 7.20 -2.11 -9.80
CA VAL A 43 7.19 -0.75 -9.27
C VAL A 43 7.50 -0.83 -7.78
N ARG A 44 8.70 -0.40 -7.40
CA ARG A 44 9.04 -0.21 -5.99
C ARG A 44 8.77 1.22 -5.61
N PHE A 45 8.21 1.39 -4.42
CA PHE A 45 7.90 2.71 -3.92
C PHE A 45 8.23 2.80 -2.43
N HIS A 46 8.55 4.00 -1.99
CA HIS A 46 8.81 4.29 -0.60
C HIS A 46 8.09 5.59 -0.24
N SER A 47 7.22 5.51 0.76
CA SER A 47 6.58 6.67 1.38
C SER A 47 7.16 6.81 2.77
N LEU A 48 7.69 7.99 3.09
CA LEU A 48 7.91 8.35 4.48
C LEU A 48 6.57 8.82 5.05
N LEU A 49 6.22 8.34 6.22
CA LEU A 49 5.02 8.71 6.95
C LEU A 49 5.42 9.60 8.13
N PRO A 50 5.23 10.92 8.00
CA PRO A 50 5.31 11.83 9.12
C PRO A 50 4.40 11.39 10.29
N PRO A 51 4.73 11.76 11.54
CA PRO A 51 3.97 11.35 12.72
C PRO A 51 2.46 11.65 12.62
N ASP A 52 2.11 12.80 12.08
CA ASP A 52 0.72 13.25 11.84
C ASP A 52 0.00 12.37 10.82
N GLN A 53 0.64 12.01 9.70
CA GLN A 53 0.06 11.09 8.72
C GLN A 53 -0.07 9.67 9.26
N LEU A 54 0.91 9.21 10.05
CA LEU A 54 0.83 7.90 10.70
C LEU A 54 -0.36 7.85 11.65
N THR A 55 -0.55 8.88 12.48
CA THR A 55 -1.71 8.99 13.37
C THR A 55 -3.02 9.05 12.58
N ALA A 56 -3.08 9.85 11.51
CA ALA A 56 -4.25 9.90 10.64
C ALA A 56 -4.58 8.54 10.02
N LEU A 57 -3.56 7.80 9.55
CA LEU A 57 -3.71 6.44 9.03
C LEU A 57 -4.20 5.45 10.10
N GLN A 58 -3.64 5.51 11.31
CA GLN A 58 -4.09 4.68 12.43
C GLN A 58 -5.57 4.94 12.77
N THR A 59 -5.95 6.21 12.93
CA THR A 59 -7.33 6.61 13.21
C THR A 59 -8.26 6.17 12.08
N TRP A 60 -7.84 6.34 10.83
CA TRP A 60 -8.62 5.96 9.66
C TRP A 60 -8.80 4.43 9.55
N LEU A 61 -7.75 3.65 9.81
CA LEU A 61 -7.81 2.18 9.84
C LEU A 61 -8.66 1.66 11.00
N ALA A 62 -8.68 2.35 12.14
CA ALA A 62 -9.55 2.02 13.26
C ALA A 62 -11.02 2.43 13.03
N SER A 63 -11.26 3.44 12.20
CA SER A 63 -12.62 3.87 11.81
C SER A 63 -13.26 2.91 10.81
N GLU A 64 -14.55 3.09 10.50
CA GLU A 64 -15.20 2.48 9.32
C GLU A 64 -15.38 3.48 8.17
N SER A 65 -14.59 4.57 8.17
CA SER A 65 -14.74 5.65 7.20
C SER A 65 -14.48 5.20 5.76
N SER A 66 -15.39 5.55 4.86
CA SER A 66 -15.22 5.45 3.41
C SER A 66 -14.56 6.69 2.79
N THR A 67 -14.32 7.73 3.60
CA THR A 67 -13.67 8.97 3.13
C THR A 67 -12.22 8.68 2.77
N PRO A 68 -11.73 9.06 1.58
CA PRO A 68 -10.33 8.87 1.21
C PRO A 68 -9.38 9.59 2.18
N LEU A 69 -8.34 8.89 2.63
CA LEU A 69 -7.23 9.45 3.39
C LEU A 69 -6.12 9.88 2.42
N PRO A 70 -5.82 11.19 2.30
CA PRO A 70 -4.77 11.67 1.41
C PRO A 70 -3.37 11.42 1.96
N PHE A 71 -2.41 11.24 1.05
CA PHE A 71 -0.98 11.09 1.29
C PHE A 71 -0.20 12.02 0.34
N THR A 72 1.07 12.27 0.64
CA THR A 72 1.87 13.23 -0.13
C THR A 72 2.47 12.58 -1.36
N ASP A 73 3.30 11.54 -1.22
CA ASP A 73 3.86 10.76 -2.33
C ASP A 73 4.51 9.46 -1.82
N PRO A 74 4.59 8.39 -2.63
CA PRO A 74 3.99 8.19 -3.96
C PRO A 74 2.57 7.60 -3.91
N ILE A 75 2.07 7.30 -2.70
CA ILE A 75 0.64 7.05 -2.49
C ILE A 75 -0.02 8.43 -2.43
N ARG A 76 -1.06 8.65 -3.24
CA ARG A 76 -1.85 9.88 -3.23
C ARG A 76 -3.04 9.79 -2.29
N TYR A 77 -3.70 8.63 -2.26
CA TYR A 77 -4.74 8.35 -1.28
C TYR A 77 -4.91 6.86 -1.01
N VAL A 78 -5.57 6.56 0.12
CA VAL A 78 -6.14 5.26 0.44
C VAL A 78 -7.62 5.44 0.76
N ARG A 79 -8.50 4.60 0.20
CA ARG A 79 -9.94 4.60 0.53
C ARG A 79 -10.48 3.20 0.75
N ARG A 80 -11.55 3.06 1.53
CA ARG A 80 -12.30 1.81 1.65
C ARG A 80 -13.30 1.73 0.51
N LEU A 81 -13.37 0.59 -0.14
CA LEU A 81 -14.45 0.28 -1.08
C LEU A 81 -15.59 -0.40 -0.33
N SER A 82 -16.82 -0.17 -0.80
CA SER A 82 -18.00 -0.85 -0.29
C SER A 82 -17.85 -2.35 -0.54
N SER A 83 -17.70 -3.13 0.53
CA SER A 83 -17.48 -4.58 0.42
C SER A 83 -18.75 -5.28 -0.08
N PRO A 84 -18.71 -6.08 -1.17
CA PRO A 84 -19.89 -6.73 -1.71
C PRO A 84 -20.34 -7.97 -0.91
N ALA A 85 -19.46 -8.62 -0.13
CA ALA A 85 -19.79 -9.72 0.79
C ALA A 85 -18.60 -10.12 1.68
N GLY A 86 -18.86 -10.35 2.98
CA GLY A 86 -18.14 -11.27 3.91
C GLY A 86 -16.62 -11.13 4.10
N ASN A 87 -16.21 -10.78 5.34
CA ASN A 87 -14.86 -10.94 5.93
C ASN A 87 -13.65 -10.36 5.17
N ILE A 88 -13.87 -9.66 4.04
CA ILE A 88 -12.83 -9.01 3.25
C ILE A 88 -13.02 -7.49 3.34
N THR A 89 -11.97 -6.81 3.78
CA THR A 89 -11.84 -5.36 3.70
C THR A 89 -11.19 -5.00 2.37
N GLN A 90 -11.90 -4.27 1.53
CA GLN A 90 -11.39 -3.80 0.25
C GLN A 90 -10.83 -2.39 0.39
N LEU A 91 -9.54 -2.23 0.12
CA LEU A 91 -8.87 -0.93 0.07
C LEU A 91 -8.50 -0.60 -1.37
N GLU A 92 -8.63 0.66 -1.75
CA GLU A 92 -8.10 1.18 -3.00
C GLU A 92 -7.00 2.20 -2.69
N LEU A 93 -5.87 2.04 -3.36
CA LEU A 93 -4.74 2.96 -3.30
C LEU A 93 -4.52 3.56 -4.66
N GLU A 94 -4.36 4.87 -4.70
CA GLU A 94 -3.85 5.56 -5.87
C GLU A 94 -2.35 5.78 -5.72
N LEU A 95 -1.58 5.18 -6.62
CA LEU A 95 -0.14 5.35 -6.72
C LEU A 95 0.16 6.27 -7.89
N SER A 96 0.75 7.42 -7.62
CA SER A 96 1.24 8.31 -8.66
C SER A 96 2.76 8.33 -8.59
N MET A 97 3.41 8.10 -9.74
CA MET A 97 4.81 8.38 -9.89
C MET A 97 4.92 9.65 -10.73
N GLU A 98 5.58 10.68 -10.20
CA GLU A 98 5.80 11.94 -10.90
C GLU A 98 6.55 11.75 -12.22
N GLN A 99 7.38 10.70 -12.31
CA GLN A 99 8.10 10.33 -13.52
C GLN A 99 7.90 8.85 -13.81
N VAL A 100 7.35 8.59 -15.00
CA VAL A 100 7.27 7.25 -15.56
C VAL A 100 8.69 6.84 -15.96
N PRO A 101 9.26 5.76 -15.39
CA PRO A 101 10.61 5.36 -15.73
C PRO A 101 10.77 5.07 -17.22
N VAL A 102 11.93 5.37 -17.80
CA VAL A 102 12.18 5.20 -19.25
C VAL A 102 12.04 3.74 -19.71
N TRP A 103 12.23 2.78 -18.80
CA TRP A 103 12.02 1.35 -19.05
C TRP A 103 10.54 0.93 -19.00
N TRP A 104 9.61 1.83 -18.65
CA TRP A 104 8.18 1.55 -18.59
C TRP A 104 7.57 1.53 -19.99
N ASN A 105 7.35 0.33 -20.50
CA ASN A 105 6.80 0.07 -21.83
C ASN A 105 5.34 -0.43 -21.79
N TRP A 106 4.62 -0.18 -20.70
CA TRP A 106 3.25 -0.65 -20.50
C TRP A 106 2.24 0.38 -20.98
N GLU A 107 1.10 -0.09 -21.48
CA GLU A 107 -0.04 0.77 -21.88
C GLU A 107 -0.69 1.46 -20.67
N ILE A 108 -0.51 0.90 -19.47
CA ILE A 108 -1.03 1.47 -18.22
C ILE A 108 -0.21 2.72 -17.88
N ARG A 109 -0.89 3.87 -17.81
CA ARG A 109 -0.31 5.15 -17.38
C ARG A 109 -0.63 5.42 -15.92
N PHE A 110 0.19 6.27 -15.29
CA PHE A 110 -0.06 6.74 -13.93
C PHE A 110 -1.20 7.79 -13.93
N PRO A 111 -1.98 7.87 -12.84
CA PRO A 111 -1.83 7.11 -11.60
C PRO A 111 -2.31 5.64 -11.71
N LEU A 112 -1.64 4.74 -11.00
CA LEU A 112 -2.04 3.35 -10.86
C LEU A 112 -3.06 3.20 -9.73
N ILE A 113 -4.22 2.65 -10.05
CA ILE A 113 -5.22 2.27 -9.05
C ILE A 113 -5.00 0.82 -8.65
N VAL A 114 -4.65 0.62 -7.39
CA VAL A 114 -4.41 -0.70 -6.80
C VAL A 114 -5.55 -1.03 -5.86
N ARG A 115 -6.26 -2.12 -6.14
CA ARG A 115 -7.26 -2.69 -5.23
C ARG A 115 -6.62 -3.79 -4.38
N LEU A 116 -6.82 -3.71 -3.07
CA LEU A 116 -6.38 -4.70 -2.10
C LEU A 116 -7.61 -5.35 -1.47
N ASP A 117 -7.71 -6.66 -1.64
CA ASP A 117 -8.63 -7.48 -0.87
C ASP A 117 -7.88 -8.04 0.35
N ILE A 118 -8.24 -7.56 1.54
CA ILE A 118 -7.56 -7.89 2.79
C ILE A 118 -8.49 -8.75 3.65
N ARG A 119 -8.05 -9.94 4.05
CA ARG A 119 -8.85 -10.78 4.95
C ARG A 119 -8.88 -10.17 6.35
N GLN A 120 -9.97 -10.35 7.10
CA GLN A 120 -10.10 -9.76 8.44
C GLN A 120 -8.90 -10.01 9.38
N PRO A 121 -8.30 -11.22 9.47
CA PRO A 121 -7.12 -11.43 10.32
C PRO A 121 -5.90 -10.62 9.87
N GLU A 122 -5.71 -10.48 8.56
CA GLU A 122 -4.62 -9.69 7.97
C GLU A 122 -4.85 -8.19 8.20
N PHE A 123 -6.10 -7.75 8.13
CA PHE A 123 -6.48 -6.37 8.44
C PHE A 123 -6.21 -6.04 9.91
N VAL A 124 -6.60 -6.92 10.84
CA VAL A 124 -6.30 -6.77 12.27
C VAL A 124 -4.79 -6.78 12.53
N TYR A 125 -4.04 -7.64 11.84
CA TYR A 125 -2.58 -7.63 11.94
C TYR A 125 -1.99 -6.31 11.45
N LEU A 126 -2.45 -5.81 10.29
CA LEU A 126 -2.01 -4.53 9.72
C LEU A 126 -2.27 -3.37 10.68
N THR A 127 -3.47 -3.28 11.25
CA THR A 127 -3.81 -2.19 12.17
C THR A 127 -2.96 -2.22 13.43
N ARG A 128 -2.73 -3.41 14.01
CA ARG A 128 -1.83 -3.59 15.17
C ARG A 128 -0.38 -3.26 14.83
N ALA A 129 0.12 -3.76 13.70
CA ALA A 129 1.49 -3.50 13.26
C ALA A 129 1.74 -2.01 12.95
N LEU A 130 0.69 -1.19 12.77
CA LEU A 130 0.82 0.25 12.57
C LEU A 130 0.73 1.06 13.87
N GLN A 131 0.32 0.49 15.02
CA GLN A 131 0.18 1.23 16.27
C GLN A 131 1.53 1.65 16.85
N ARG A 132 1.73 2.96 17.04
CA ARG A 132 3.02 3.60 17.44
C ARG A 132 3.66 2.97 18.67
N ASP A 133 2.87 2.52 19.65
CA ASP A 133 3.37 1.89 20.87
C ASP A 133 4.14 0.59 20.61
N SER A 134 3.91 -0.06 19.45
CA SER A 134 4.67 -1.24 19.03
C SER A 134 6.00 -0.91 18.33
N TRP A 135 6.24 0.35 17.98
CA TRP A 135 7.43 0.81 17.26
C TRP A 135 8.48 1.44 18.17
N SER A 136 8.06 1.95 19.33
CA SER A 136 8.94 2.60 20.31
C SER A 136 9.59 1.65 21.32
N VAL A 137 9.25 0.35 21.31
CA VAL A 137 9.63 -0.56 22.41
C VAL A 137 10.96 -1.29 22.19
N ASP A 138 11.54 -1.28 20.98
CA ASP A 138 12.85 -1.91 20.70
C ASP A 138 13.98 -0.89 20.46
N LEU A 139 14.11 0.09 21.36
CA LEU A 139 15.33 0.89 21.49
C LEU A 139 15.79 0.94 22.96
N SER A 140 15.96 -0.23 23.57
CA SER A 140 16.91 -0.39 24.67
C SER A 140 18.08 -1.23 24.18
N TRP A 141 19.25 -0.61 24.22
CA TRP A 141 20.56 -1.12 23.87
C TRP A 141 21.00 -2.24 24.82
#